data_AF-Q30VW0-F1
#
_entry.id   AF-Q30VW0-F1
#
_cell.length_a   1.000
_cell.length_b   1.000
_cell.length_c   1.000
_cell.angle_alpha   90.00
_cell.angle_beta   90.00
_cell.angle_gamma   90.00
#
_symmetry.space_group_name_H-M   'P 1'
#
loop_
_entity.id
_entity.type
_entity.pdbx_description
1 polymer ?
#
loop_
_entity_poly.entity_id
_entity_poly.type
_entity_poly.pdbx_seq_one_letter_code
_entity_poly.pdbx_strand_id
1 'polypeptide(L)'
;MARVFWPYFRDVLRWPLIFRPGPLAALVEGIARVFDDVREDILWLRDQLNPATCEADGVDDLASGRGIERHPLETAAQFRNRAVTAYAWHRQAGKVRGMSRILEHYGYPGCSIRNMRDDDPERWAEFMPVVPVGSGLDMQDYALITWAAQETKPARSKLAGLNTRHRAANAATHSAMALVLSSVVRLEYERPDSTKVAGAVRIAGHMHIVSRIRL
;
A
#
# COMPACT_ATOMS: atom_id res chain seq x y z
N MET A 1 21.56 -25.42 -20.40
CA MET A 1 21.30 -24.43 -21.45
C MET A 1 20.90 -25.12 -22.73
N ALA A 2 19.84 -24.66 -23.38
CA ALA A 2 19.47 -25.14 -24.71
C ALA A 2 20.46 -24.54 -25.72
N ARG A 3 21.08 -25.39 -26.57
CA ARG A 3 21.94 -24.92 -27.65
C ARG A 3 21.09 -24.55 -28.85
N VAL A 4 20.91 -23.26 -29.12
CA VAL A 4 20.02 -22.77 -30.18
C VAL A 4 20.83 -22.39 -31.42
N PHE A 5 21.98 -21.75 -31.24
CA PHE A 5 22.71 -21.17 -32.37
C PHE A 5 23.50 -22.18 -33.20
N TRP A 6 24.00 -23.26 -32.61
CA TRP A 6 24.69 -24.30 -33.38
C TRP A 6 23.76 -25.03 -34.37
N PRO A 7 22.59 -25.56 -33.95
CA PRO A 7 21.59 -26.06 -34.88
C PRO A 7 21.14 -25.01 -35.89
N TYR A 8 21.02 -23.74 -35.50
CA TYR A 8 20.67 -22.68 -36.44
C TYR A 8 21.72 -22.52 -37.55
N PHE A 9 23.02 -22.46 -37.22
CA PHE A 9 24.09 -22.35 -38.22
C PHE A 9 24.18 -23.57 -39.13
N ARG A 10 24.03 -24.78 -38.56
CA ARG A 10 24.17 -26.04 -39.28
C ARG A 10 22.93 -26.39 -40.11
N ASP A 11 21.75 -26.28 -39.53
CA ASP A 11 20.52 -26.87 -40.08
C ASP A 11 19.64 -25.82 -40.78
N VAL A 12 19.65 -24.58 -40.30
CA VAL A 12 18.85 -23.47 -40.85
C VAL A 12 19.63 -22.67 -41.89
N LEU A 13 20.78 -22.10 -41.50
CA LEU A 13 21.65 -21.40 -42.46
C LEU A 13 22.35 -22.35 -43.41
N ARG A 14 22.45 -23.64 -43.06
CA ARG A 14 23.09 -24.70 -43.85
C ARG A 14 24.47 -24.31 -44.33
N TRP A 15 25.27 -23.73 -43.45
CA TRP A 15 26.57 -23.21 -43.85
C TRP A 15 27.53 -24.37 -44.18
N PRO A 16 27.89 -24.62 -45.45
CA PRO A 16 28.53 -25.88 -45.84
C PRO A 16 29.94 -26.04 -45.25
N LEU A 17 30.60 -24.90 -44.98
CA LEU A 17 31.97 -24.84 -44.49
C LEU A 17 32.14 -25.43 -43.09
N ILE A 18 31.06 -25.61 -42.33
CA ILE A 18 31.09 -26.17 -40.97
C ILE A 18 30.58 -27.63 -40.88
N PHE A 19 30.18 -28.24 -42.00
CA PHE A 19 29.61 -29.60 -41.99
C PHE A 19 30.66 -30.69 -41.75
N ARG A 20 31.92 -30.40 -42.09
CA ARG A 20 33.05 -31.28 -41.80
C ARG A 20 33.72 -30.83 -40.50
N PRO A 21 34.00 -31.75 -39.57
CA PRO A 21 34.75 -31.42 -38.37
C PRO A 21 36.14 -30.90 -38.76
N GLY A 22 36.53 -29.76 -38.19
CA GLY A 22 37.77 -29.07 -38.51
C GLY A 22 37.89 -27.76 -37.72
N PRO A 23 38.99 -27.01 -37.90
CA PRO A 23 39.25 -25.79 -37.12
C PRO A 23 38.13 -24.75 -37.22
N LEU A 24 37.56 -24.58 -38.42
CA LEU A 24 36.46 -23.64 -38.64
C LEU A 24 35.17 -24.09 -37.94
N ALA A 25 34.82 -25.38 -38.03
CA ALA A 25 33.65 -25.91 -37.33
C ALA A 25 33.78 -25.76 -35.80
N ALA A 26 34.98 -25.99 -35.25
CA ALA A 26 35.26 -25.77 -33.83
C ALA A 26 35.14 -24.28 -33.44
N LEU A 27 35.65 -23.36 -34.27
CA LEU A 27 35.51 -21.92 -34.04
C LEU A 27 34.05 -21.49 -34.03
N VAL A 28 33.26 -21.97 -35.01
CA VAL A 28 31.84 -21.63 -35.14
C VAL A 28 31.01 -22.25 -34.02
N GLU A 29 31.36 -23.45 -33.54
CA GLU A 29 30.74 -24.02 -32.34
C GLU A 29 31.05 -23.17 -31.10
N GLY A 30 32.29 -22.67 -30.97
CA GLY A 30 32.65 -21.72 -29.92
C GLY A 30 31.83 -20.44 -29.97
N ILE A 31 31.70 -19.82 -31.15
CA ILE A 31 30.87 -18.62 -31.35
C ILE A 31 29.39 -18.90 -31.04
N ALA A 32 28.88 -20.06 -31.46
CA ALA A 32 27.50 -20.44 -31.17
C ALA A 32 27.24 -20.52 -29.66
N ARG A 33 28.17 -21.06 -28.88
CA ARG A 33 28.06 -21.09 -27.41
C ARG A 33 28.05 -19.70 -26.81
N VAL A 34 28.95 -18.81 -27.27
CA VAL A 34 28.96 -17.41 -26.82
C VAL A 34 27.63 -16.72 -27.12
N PHE A 35 27.02 -16.99 -28.28
CA PHE A 35 25.69 -16.43 -28.59
C PHE A 35 24.58 -17.03 -27.72
N ASP A 36 24.66 -18.31 -27.37
CA ASP A 36 23.72 -18.92 -26.41
C ASP A 36 23.86 -18.24 -25.04
N ASP A 37 25.08 -17.96 -24.57
CA ASP A 37 25.35 -17.23 -23.32
C ASP A 37 24.79 -15.80 -23.36
N VAL A 38 25.10 -15.04 -24.42
CA VAL A 38 24.56 -13.68 -24.62
C VAL A 38 23.04 -13.67 -24.66
N ARG A 39 22.41 -14.69 -25.26
CA ARG A 39 20.96 -14.82 -25.28
C ARG A 39 20.40 -15.00 -23.86
N GLU A 40 21.03 -15.82 -23.04
CA GLU A 40 20.62 -15.98 -21.64
C GLU A 40 20.79 -14.67 -20.86
N ASP A 41 21.88 -13.94 -21.06
CA ASP A 41 22.10 -12.62 -20.43
C ASP A 41 21.00 -11.61 -20.84
N ILE A 42 20.59 -11.61 -22.11
CA ILE A 42 19.49 -10.75 -22.60
C ILE A 42 18.17 -11.13 -21.93
N LEU A 43 17.89 -12.42 -21.77
CA LEU A 43 16.66 -12.89 -21.12
C LEU A 43 16.66 -12.54 -19.63
N TRP A 44 17.80 -12.72 -18.95
CA TRP A 44 17.97 -12.29 -17.57
C TRP A 44 17.75 -10.78 -17.44
N LEU A 45 18.39 -9.96 -18.28
CA LEU A 45 18.23 -8.50 -18.27
C LEU A 45 16.77 -8.10 -18.49
N ARG A 46 16.07 -8.73 -19.45
CA ARG A 46 14.64 -8.50 -19.67
C ARG A 46 13.83 -8.77 -18.41
N ASP A 47 14.12 -9.88 -17.72
CA ASP A 47 13.39 -10.27 -16.52
C ASP A 47 13.65 -9.31 -15.36
N GLN A 48 14.85 -8.72 -15.27
CA GLN A 48 15.16 -7.67 -14.29
C GLN A 48 14.40 -6.35 -14.53
N LEU A 49 13.92 -6.08 -15.76
CA LEU A 49 13.17 -4.85 -16.07
C LEU A 49 11.66 -4.95 -15.73
N ASN A 50 11.20 -6.09 -15.24
CA ASN A 50 9.79 -6.32 -14.91
C ASN A 50 9.63 -6.67 -13.42
N PRO A 51 8.85 -5.91 -12.63
CA PRO A 51 8.65 -6.17 -11.19
C PRO A 51 8.12 -7.57 -10.86
N ALA A 52 7.43 -8.21 -11.81
CA ALA A 52 6.90 -9.54 -11.63
C ALA A 52 8.02 -10.59 -11.58
N THR A 53 9.08 -10.41 -12.37
CA THR A 53 10.12 -11.40 -12.63
C THR A 53 11.49 -11.01 -12.08
N CYS A 54 11.71 -9.74 -11.78
CA CYS A 54 13.00 -9.27 -11.28
C CYS A 54 13.34 -9.87 -9.91
N GLU A 55 14.61 -9.78 -9.56
CA GLU A 55 15.10 -10.10 -8.23
C GLU A 55 14.53 -9.14 -7.18
N ALA A 56 14.58 -9.52 -5.90
CA ALA A 56 13.95 -8.75 -4.83
C ALA A 56 14.47 -7.30 -4.75
N ASP A 57 15.77 -7.13 -4.95
CA ASP A 57 16.47 -5.85 -4.81
C ASP A 57 16.06 -4.85 -5.90
N GLY A 58 15.71 -5.33 -7.11
CA GLY A 58 15.29 -4.48 -8.21
C GLY A 58 13.84 -3.99 -8.12
N VAL A 59 13.03 -4.52 -7.19
CA VAL A 59 11.61 -4.14 -7.08
C VAL A 59 11.47 -2.70 -6.62
N ASP A 60 12.30 -2.23 -5.69
CA ASP A 60 12.20 -0.89 -5.10
C ASP A 60 12.41 0.21 -6.15
N ASP A 61 13.46 0.10 -6.97
CA ASP A 61 13.75 1.05 -8.05
C ASP A 61 12.64 1.08 -9.10
N LEU A 62 12.17 -0.10 -9.50
CA LEU A 62 11.07 -0.24 -10.44
C LEU A 62 9.74 0.30 -9.88
N ALA A 63 9.48 0.14 -8.59
CA ALA A 63 8.30 0.67 -7.92
C ALA A 63 8.36 2.20 -7.80
N SER A 64 9.52 2.74 -7.44
CA SER A 64 9.79 4.18 -7.36
C SER A 64 9.54 4.87 -8.70
N GLY A 65 10.03 4.30 -9.81
CA GLY A 65 9.74 4.81 -11.15
C GLY A 65 8.25 4.82 -11.54
N ARG A 66 7.40 4.09 -10.80
CA ARG A 66 5.93 4.06 -10.96
C ARG A 66 5.20 4.91 -9.92
N GLY A 67 5.91 5.68 -9.09
CA GLY A 67 5.34 6.47 -8.01
C GLY A 67 4.70 5.61 -6.92
N ILE A 68 5.31 4.45 -6.63
CA ILE A 68 4.87 3.55 -5.57
C ILE A 68 5.94 3.52 -4.48
N GLU A 69 5.61 4.06 -3.32
CA GLU A 69 6.47 4.00 -2.14
C GLU A 69 6.05 2.83 -1.23
N ARG A 70 7.06 2.21 -0.61
CA ARG A 70 6.87 1.09 0.31
C ARG A 70 6.54 1.58 1.70
N HIS A 71 5.45 1.06 2.27
CA HIS A 71 5.16 1.28 3.67
C HIS A 71 5.94 0.28 4.55
N PRO A 72 6.44 0.65 5.74
CA PRO A 72 7.21 -0.27 6.60
C PRO A 72 6.47 -1.55 7.00
N LEU A 73 5.15 -1.48 7.12
CA LEU A 73 4.29 -2.62 7.46
C LEU A 73 3.88 -3.47 6.26
N GLU A 74 4.33 -3.11 5.06
CA GLU A 74 3.97 -3.83 3.84
C GLU A 74 4.91 -5.03 3.59
N THR A 75 4.32 -6.20 3.38
CA THR A 75 5.09 -7.40 3.00
C THR A 75 5.70 -7.23 1.61
N ALA A 76 6.83 -7.90 1.36
CA ALA A 76 7.49 -7.84 0.06
C ALA A 76 6.56 -8.28 -1.10
N ALA A 77 5.68 -9.26 -0.84
CA ALA A 77 4.69 -9.74 -1.82
C ALA A 77 3.61 -8.68 -2.12
N GLN A 78 3.07 -8.01 -1.09
CA GLN A 78 2.11 -6.92 -1.27
C GLN A 78 2.71 -5.76 -2.05
N PHE A 79 3.93 -5.36 -1.67
CA PHE A 79 4.65 -4.28 -2.34
C PHE A 79 4.94 -4.61 -3.81
N ARG A 80 5.47 -5.82 -4.10
CA ARG A 80 5.69 -6.28 -5.47
C ARG A 80 4.39 -6.31 -6.27
N ASN A 81 3.29 -6.81 -5.68
CA ASN A 81 2.00 -6.82 -6.37
C ASN A 81 1.51 -5.40 -6.71
N ARG A 82 1.70 -4.42 -5.81
CA ARG A 82 1.42 -3.01 -6.13
C ARG A 82 2.33 -2.47 -7.24
N ALA A 83 3.62 -2.81 -7.24
CA ALA A 83 4.53 -2.39 -8.30
C ALA A 83 4.11 -2.97 -9.67
N VAL A 84 3.72 -4.25 -9.71
CA VAL A 84 3.18 -4.92 -10.91
C VAL A 84 1.87 -4.28 -11.36
N THR A 85 0.97 -3.99 -10.42
CA THR A 85 -0.38 -3.47 -10.71
C THR A 85 -0.49 -1.95 -10.59
N ALA A 86 0.62 -1.21 -10.63
CA ALA A 86 0.68 0.22 -10.32
C ALA A 86 -0.30 1.05 -11.17
N TYR A 87 -0.43 0.73 -12.46
CA TYR A 87 -1.42 1.38 -13.32
C TYR A 87 -2.85 1.19 -12.81
N ALA A 88 -3.21 -0.03 -12.43
CA ALA A 88 -4.53 -0.34 -11.90
C ALA A 88 -4.75 0.31 -10.53
N TRP A 89 -3.69 0.40 -9.71
CA TRP A 89 -3.68 1.09 -8.41
C TRP A 89 -4.00 2.58 -8.58
N HIS A 90 -3.24 3.28 -9.43
CA HIS A 90 -3.43 4.69 -9.73
C HIS A 90 -4.79 4.97 -10.39
N ARG A 91 -5.27 4.08 -11.27
CA ARG A 91 -6.59 4.19 -11.89
C ARG A 91 -7.74 4.04 -10.88
N GLN A 92 -7.51 3.33 -9.77
CA GLN A 92 -8.48 3.13 -8.71
C GLN A 92 -8.43 4.22 -7.64
N ALA A 93 -7.28 4.87 -7.46
CA ALA A 93 -7.13 6.01 -6.57
C ALA A 93 -8.20 7.08 -6.84
N GLY A 94 -8.69 7.69 -5.76
CA GLY A 94 -9.73 8.72 -5.78
C GLY A 94 -11.16 8.20 -5.95
N LYS A 95 -11.37 6.90 -6.18
CA LYS A 95 -12.71 6.31 -6.35
C LYS A 95 -13.19 5.65 -5.06
N VAL A 96 -14.49 5.75 -4.78
CA VAL A 96 -15.12 5.10 -3.63
C VAL A 96 -14.85 3.58 -3.62
N ARG A 97 -15.07 2.91 -4.75
CA ARG A 97 -14.77 1.48 -4.91
C ARG A 97 -13.27 1.17 -4.90
N GLY A 98 -12.43 2.14 -5.24
CA GLY A 98 -10.98 1.98 -5.24
C GLY A 98 -10.44 1.86 -3.83
N MET A 99 -10.84 2.76 -2.93
CA MET A 99 -10.43 2.73 -1.52
C MET A 99 -10.73 1.37 -0.87
N SER A 100 -11.94 0.83 -1.07
CA SER A 100 -12.32 -0.48 -0.52
C SER A 100 -11.39 -1.60 -0.99
N ARG A 101 -11.03 -1.62 -2.28
CA ARG A 101 -10.12 -2.62 -2.85
C ARG A 101 -8.67 -2.45 -2.39
N ILE A 102 -8.24 -1.20 -2.23
CA ILE A 102 -6.92 -0.86 -1.69
C ILE A 102 -6.78 -1.34 -0.25
N LEU A 103 -7.80 -1.12 0.58
CA LEU A 103 -7.81 -1.61 1.96
C LEU A 103 -7.90 -3.14 2.03
N GLU A 104 -8.63 -3.76 1.11
CA GLU A 104 -8.67 -5.22 0.98
C GLU A 104 -7.29 -5.83 0.66
N HIS A 105 -6.49 -5.19 -0.20
CA HIS A 105 -5.09 -5.59 -0.47
C HIS A 105 -4.22 -5.61 0.80
N TYR A 106 -4.49 -4.73 1.76
CA TYR A 106 -3.81 -4.70 3.06
C TYR A 106 -4.41 -5.62 4.12
N GLY A 107 -5.40 -6.45 3.77
CA GLY A 107 -6.01 -7.40 4.69
C GLY A 107 -7.27 -6.90 5.40
N TYR A 108 -7.87 -5.79 4.93
CA TYR A 108 -9.11 -5.24 5.47
C TYR A 108 -10.28 -5.41 4.48
N PRO A 109 -10.83 -6.63 4.33
CA PRO A 109 -11.93 -6.88 3.40
C PRO A 109 -13.24 -6.24 3.87
N GLY A 110 -14.16 -5.97 2.94
CA GLY A 110 -15.49 -5.46 3.27
C GLY A 110 -15.53 -4.00 3.73
N CYS A 111 -14.46 -3.24 3.50
CA CYS A 111 -14.43 -1.81 3.77
C CYS A 111 -15.45 -1.03 2.94
N SER A 112 -16.06 -0.02 3.55
CA SER A 112 -16.93 0.96 2.86
C SER A 112 -16.50 2.38 3.20
N ILE A 113 -16.99 3.37 2.46
CA ILE A 113 -16.74 4.79 2.76
C ILE A 113 -18.04 5.42 3.23
N ARG A 114 -17.98 6.14 4.36
CA ARG A 114 -19.04 7.05 4.81
C ARG A 114 -18.65 8.48 4.46
N ASN A 115 -19.53 9.21 3.77
CA ASN A 115 -19.32 10.62 3.49
C ASN A 115 -19.83 11.44 4.68
N MET A 116 -19.03 12.40 5.17
CA MET A 116 -19.45 13.22 6.32
C MET A 116 -20.53 14.24 5.95
N ARG A 117 -20.68 14.57 4.66
CA ARG A 117 -21.72 15.47 4.16
C ARG A 117 -23.15 14.95 4.40
N ASP A 118 -23.28 13.63 4.53
CA ASP A 118 -24.55 12.98 4.77
C ASP A 118 -25.01 13.21 6.21
N ASP A 119 -24.07 13.51 7.13
CA ASP A 119 -24.34 13.87 8.53
C ASP A 119 -24.35 15.39 8.74
N ASP A 120 -23.43 16.11 8.08
CA ASP A 120 -23.28 17.58 8.16
C ASP A 120 -22.89 18.16 6.79
N PRO A 121 -23.78 18.92 6.12
CA PRO A 121 -23.52 19.50 4.80
C PRO A 121 -22.26 20.38 4.72
N GLU A 122 -21.80 21.00 5.82
CA GLU A 122 -20.59 21.82 5.82
C GLU A 122 -19.32 20.98 5.66
N ARG A 123 -19.37 19.69 6.00
CA ARG A 123 -18.26 18.72 5.91
C ARG A 123 -18.20 18.02 4.55
N TRP A 124 -18.47 18.75 3.48
CA TRP A 124 -18.64 18.24 2.11
C TRP A 124 -17.41 17.53 1.52
N ALA A 125 -16.21 17.86 2.01
CA ALA A 125 -14.94 17.30 1.55
C ALA A 125 -14.47 16.10 2.38
N GLU A 126 -15.15 15.79 3.48
CA GLU A 126 -14.69 14.84 4.47
C GLU A 126 -15.29 13.44 4.29
N PHE A 127 -14.47 12.43 4.57
CA PHE A 127 -14.89 11.03 4.53
C PHE A 127 -14.23 10.20 5.63
N MET A 128 -14.83 9.05 5.92
CA MET A 128 -14.29 8.04 6.82
C MET A 128 -14.38 6.65 6.19
N PRO A 129 -13.27 5.91 6.07
CA PRO A 129 -13.30 4.47 5.88
C PRO A 129 -14.00 3.79 7.06
N VAL A 130 -14.95 2.91 6.73
CA VAL A 130 -15.64 2.03 7.66
C VAL A 130 -15.04 0.63 7.51
N VAL A 131 -14.29 0.20 8.52
CA VAL A 131 -13.53 -1.05 8.51
C VAL A 131 -14.27 -2.08 9.38
N PRO A 132 -14.72 -3.22 8.82
CA PRO A 132 -15.30 -4.28 9.61
C PRO A 132 -14.21 -4.98 10.41
N VAL A 133 -14.47 -5.18 11.70
CA VAL A 133 -13.45 -5.67 12.65
C VAL A 133 -14.02 -6.82 13.48
N GLY A 134 -13.26 -7.90 13.57
CA GLY A 134 -13.59 -9.06 14.40
C GLY A 134 -13.11 -8.84 15.84
N SER A 135 -11.78 -8.81 16.02
CA SER A 135 -11.09 -8.72 17.32
C SER A 135 -10.61 -7.30 17.70
N GLY A 136 -10.90 -6.29 16.87
CA GLY A 136 -10.41 -4.91 17.03
C GLY A 136 -9.24 -4.62 16.09
N LEU A 137 -8.78 -3.36 16.09
CA LEU A 137 -7.58 -2.90 15.37
C LEU A 137 -6.54 -2.43 16.39
N ASP A 138 -5.27 -2.73 16.13
CA ASP A 138 -4.17 -2.20 16.90
C ASP A 138 -3.66 -0.86 16.33
N MET A 139 -2.66 -0.26 16.98
CA MET A 139 -2.09 1.02 16.57
C MET A 139 -1.43 0.98 15.18
N GLN A 140 -0.84 -0.16 14.81
CA GLN A 140 -0.19 -0.35 13.51
C GLN A 140 -1.24 -0.46 12.40
N ASP A 141 -2.37 -1.12 12.67
CA ASP A 141 -3.50 -1.16 11.76
C ASP A 141 -4.05 0.24 11.47
N TYR A 142 -4.28 1.04 12.51
CA TYR A 142 -4.73 2.43 12.34
C TYR A 142 -3.73 3.25 11.50
N ALA A 143 -2.43 3.09 11.73
CA ALA A 143 -1.40 3.77 10.95
C ALA A 143 -1.42 3.33 9.48
N LEU A 144 -1.48 2.03 9.21
CA LEU A 144 -1.51 1.47 7.85
C LEU A 144 -2.75 1.90 7.08
N ILE A 145 -3.93 1.80 7.70
CA ILE A 145 -5.20 2.20 7.06
C ILE A 145 -5.21 3.71 6.80
N THR A 146 -4.73 4.52 7.74
CA THR A 146 -4.65 5.98 7.59
C THR A 146 -3.72 6.34 6.44
N TRP A 147 -2.52 5.74 6.40
CA TRP A 147 -1.57 5.96 5.31
C TRP A 147 -2.17 5.55 3.96
N ALA A 148 -2.74 4.34 3.85
CA ALA A 148 -3.35 3.85 2.61
C ALA A 148 -4.51 4.75 2.13
N ALA A 149 -5.30 5.26 3.07
CA ALA A 149 -6.40 6.18 2.76
C ALA A 149 -5.89 7.56 2.32
N GLN A 150 -4.84 8.09 2.94
CA GLN A 150 -4.26 9.38 2.57
C GLN A 150 -3.53 9.31 1.22
N GLU A 151 -2.85 8.21 0.94
CA GLU A 151 -2.13 7.99 -0.31
C GLU A 151 -3.09 7.95 -1.52
N THR A 152 -4.27 7.39 -1.32
CA THR A 152 -5.19 7.08 -2.43
C THR A 152 -6.42 7.99 -2.50
N LYS A 153 -6.58 8.94 -1.58
CA LYS A 153 -7.69 9.89 -1.61
C LYS A 153 -7.59 10.86 -2.80
N PRO A 154 -8.72 11.41 -3.28
CA PRO A 154 -8.69 12.59 -4.14
C PRO A 154 -8.05 13.79 -3.44
N ALA A 155 -7.30 14.62 -4.17
CA ALA A 155 -6.64 15.81 -3.62
C ALA A 155 -7.58 16.76 -2.86
N ARG A 156 -8.84 16.89 -3.32
CA ARG A 156 -9.87 17.73 -2.70
C ARG A 156 -10.52 17.14 -1.44
N SER A 157 -10.26 15.88 -1.13
CA SER A 157 -10.90 15.16 -0.03
C SER A 157 -10.03 15.15 1.23
N LYS A 158 -10.68 15.17 2.38
CA LYS A 158 -10.06 15.16 3.71
C LYS A 158 -10.48 13.89 4.45
N LEU A 159 -9.50 13.17 4.99
CA LEU A 159 -9.78 12.04 5.87
C LEU A 159 -10.18 12.62 7.24
N ALA A 160 -11.42 12.38 7.67
CA ALA A 160 -11.91 12.88 8.96
C ALA A 160 -11.54 11.95 10.12
N GLY A 161 -11.27 10.68 9.83
CA GLY A 161 -10.95 9.65 10.81
C GLY A 161 -11.27 8.26 10.27
N LEU A 162 -11.28 7.29 11.18
CA LEU A 162 -11.58 5.88 10.89
C LEU A 162 -12.79 5.44 11.71
N ASN A 163 -13.67 4.68 11.08
CA ASN A 163 -14.84 4.12 11.72
C ASN A 163 -14.72 2.59 11.73
N THR A 164 -14.85 1.96 12.89
CA THR A 164 -14.80 0.51 13.03
C THR A 164 -16.21 -0.05 13.21
N ARG A 165 -16.54 -1.10 12.44
CA ARG A 165 -17.82 -1.80 12.54
C ARG A 165 -17.62 -3.20 13.10
N HIS A 166 -18.09 -3.43 14.31
CA HIS A 166 -18.19 -4.76 14.90
C HIS A 166 -19.61 -5.32 14.73
N ARG A 167 -19.74 -6.60 14.42
CA ARG A 167 -21.04 -7.31 14.42
C ARG A 167 -21.06 -8.26 15.61
N ALA A 168 -21.69 -7.84 16.71
CA ALA A 168 -21.88 -8.69 17.89
C ALA A 168 -23.31 -9.25 17.90
N ALA A 169 -23.45 -10.56 18.06
CA ALA A 169 -24.75 -11.24 18.08
C ALA A 169 -25.55 -10.99 19.37
N ASN A 170 -24.88 -10.61 20.46
CA ASN A 170 -25.45 -10.14 21.73
C ASN A 170 -24.36 -9.34 22.46
N ALA A 171 -24.40 -8.00 22.44
CA ALA A 171 -23.41 -7.19 23.16
C ALA A 171 -24.10 -6.11 23.99
N ALA A 172 -23.86 -6.16 25.31
CA ALA A 172 -23.94 -4.99 26.15
C ALA A 172 -22.69 -4.12 25.87
N THR A 173 -22.89 -2.94 25.29
CA THR A 173 -21.79 -2.02 24.99
C THR A 173 -21.46 -1.22 26.24
N HIS A 174 -20.34 -1.56 26.89
CA HIS A 174 -19.78 -0.73 27.96
C HIS A 174 -18.67 0.15 27.38
N SER A 175 -19.00 1.41 27.10
CA SER A 175 -18.04 2.42 26.68
C SER A 175 -17.46 3.13 27.90
N ALA A 176 -16.16 2.98 28.15
CA ALA A 176 -15.43 3.80 29.11
C ALA A 176 -14.76 4.96 28.36
N MET A 177 -15.17 6.19 28.66
CA MET A 177 -14.61 7.40 28.07
C MET A 177 -13.53 7.95 29.00
N ALA A 178 -12.27 7.97 28.54
CA ALA A 178 -11.20 8.70 29.21
C ALA A 178 -11.01 10.04 28.49
N LEU A 179 -11.56 11.10 29.06
CA LEU A 179 -11.38 12.47 28.57
C LEU A 179 -10.13 13.06 29.25
N VAL A 180 -9.01 13.14 28.53
CA VAL A 180 -7.84 13.89 29.01
C VAL A 180 -8.02 15.35 28.60
N LEU A 181 -8.51 16.17 29.53
CA LEU A 181 -8.56 17.63 29.40
C LEU A 181 -7.23 18.22 29.88
N SER A 182 -6.44 18.80 28.98
CA SER A 182 -5.33 19.67 29.37
C SER A 182 -5.73 21.13 29.17
N SER A 183 -6.04 21.83 30.25
CA SER A 183 -6.21 23.29 30.24
C SER A 183 -4.92 23.97 30.70
N VAL A 184 -4.36 24.86 29.87
CA VAL A 184 -3.33 25.81 30.33
C VAL A 184 -4.06 27.05 30.81
N VAL A 185 -4.10 27.26 32.13
CA VAL A 185 -4.61 28.48 32.75
C VAL A 185 -3.42 29.34 33.15
N ARG A 186 -3.24 30.51 32.53
CA ARG A 186 -2.38 31.56 33.09
C ARG A 186 -3.19 32.32 34.13
N LEU A 187 -2.79 32.17 35.40
CA LEU A 187 -3.31 32.98 36.49
C LEU A 187 -2.41 34.20 36.65
N GLU A 188 -2.93 35.39 36.38
CA GLU A 188 -2.34 36.62 36.92
C GLU A 188 -2.87 36.81 38.35
N TYR A 189 -1.95 37.17 39.25
CA TYR A 189 -2.22 37.27 40.68
C TYR A 189 -2.96 38.56 41.02
N GLU A 190 -4.21 38.46 41.44
CA GLU A 190 -4.97 39.57 42.04
C GLU A 190 -5.70 39.07 43.30
N ARG A 191 -5.65 39.86 44.37
CA ARG A 191 -6.10 39.51 45.73
C ARG A 191 -7.64 39.58 45.79
N PRO A 192 -8.40 38.49 46.06
CA PRO A 192 -9.85 38.49 45.85
C PRO A 192 -10.66 38.63 47.15
N ASP A 193 -11.72 39.46 47.14
CA ASP A 193 -12.81 39.44 48.15
C ASP A 193 -14.11 38.78 47.66
N SER A 194 -14.24 38.46 46.35
CA SER A 194 -15.08 37.37 45.82
C SER A 194 -14.91 37.28 44.31
N THR A 195 -15.05 36.08 43.73
CA THR A 195 -14.97 35.87 42.28
C THR A 195 -16.13 35.01 41.79
N LYS A 196 -16.95 35.55 40.88
CA LYS A 196 -17.85 34.77 40.02
C LYS A 196 -17.20 34.67 38.64
N VAL A 197 -16.94 33.46 38.18
CA VAL A 197 -16.33 33.19 36.87
C VAL A 197 -17.42 32.70 35.92
N ALA A 198 -17.61 33.38 34.80
CA ALA A 198 -18.38 32.91 33.65
C ALA A 198 -17.45 32.87 32.44
N GLY A 199 -17.27 31.70 31.82
CA GLY A 199 -16.41 31.51 30.66
C GLY A 199 -16.95 30.44 29.74
N ALA A 200 -16.93 30.71 28.43
CA ALA A 200 -17.33 29.75 27.40
C ALA A 200 -16.15 28.86 27.00
N VAL A 201 -16.31 27.55 27.15
CA VAL A 201 -15.32 26.54 26.75
C VAL A 201 -15.62 26.11 25.32
N ARG A 202 -14.65 26.26 24.40
CA ARG A 202 -14.70 25.64 23.07
C ARG A 202 -13.74 24.45 23.04
N ILE A 203 -14.28 23.25 22.82
CA ILE A 203 -13.55 21.98 22.85
C ILE A 203 -13.32 21.51 21.41
N ALA A 204 -12.07 21.23 21.06
CA ALA A 204 -11.73 20.37 19.93
C ALA A 204 -11.07 19.11 20.52
N GLY A 205 -11.69 17.94 20.33
CA GLY A 205 -11.24 16.68 20.90
C GLY A 205 -11.05 15.60 19.84
N HIS A 206 -10.00 14.78 20.01
CA HIS A 206 -9.83 13.54 19.27
C HIS A 206 -10.35 12.37 20.12
N MET A 207 -11.15 11.50 19.52
CA MET A 207 -11.86 10.43 20.21
C MET A 207 -11.14 9.10 19.99
N HIS A 208 -10.55 8.54 21.05
CA HIS A 208 -10.08 7.15 21.07
C HIS A 208 -11.06 6.32 21.89
N ILE A 209 -11.75 5.38 21.23
CA ILE A 209 -12.61 4.40 21.90
C ILE A 209 -11.80 3.11 22.05
N VAL A 210 -11.57 2.68 23.29
CA VAL A 210 -11.01 1.36 23.60
C VAL A 210 -12.12 0.54 24.26
N SER A 211 -12.66 -0.44 23.54
CA SER A 211 -13.64 -1.38 24.07
C SER A 211 -12.94 -2.67 24.51
N ARG A 212 -13.10 -3.05 25.78
CA ARG A 212 -12.68 -4.38 26.27
C ARG A 212 -13.92 -5.22 26.54
N ILE A 213 -14.09 -6.31 25.80
CA ILE A 213 -15.16 -7.28 26.00
C ILE A 213 -14.59 -8.42 26.86
N ARG A 214 -15.27 -8.76 27.97
CA ARG A 214 -15.07 -10.03 28.66
C ARG A 214 -16.05 -11.04 28.06
N LEU A 215 -15.52 -12.16 27.60
CA LEU A 215 -16.30 -13.36 27.26
C LEU A 215 -16.84 -14.00 28.54
#